data_AF-A0A842V995-F1
#
_entry.id   AF-A0A842V995-F1
#
_cell.length_a   1.000
_cell.length_b   1.000
_cell.length_c   1.000
_cell.angle_alpha   90.00
_cell.angle_beta   90.00
_cell.angle_gamma   90.00
#
_symmetry.space_group_name_H-M   'P 1'
#
loop_
_entity.id
_entity.type
_entity.pdbx_description
1 polymer ?
#
loop_
_entity_poly.entity_id
_entity_poly.type
_entity_poly.pdbx_seq_one_letter_code
_entity_poly.pdbx_strand_id
1 'polypeptide(L)'
;MVNTSVNTDAPVRDKPYSEALEREIEKELAGDLAQTRPDYLPEAMFSLLPAFPQDFYSVRTLVRAGRITDFEKLEPEYWLQPEFFPQFEDIGVPLLQNPPEDRWGAFGMASYPAESIGTIAKGETLSFYFFMKSNYLVETYQGVQLSLDFPATAQVSTGLELPDGSKVVEQDEVAKYFDVRISPDAFLLEPNYPLFRPNGTQKIAVHITVKEDAPLGNYAITLDTTKVPEELESLWMEEYLTKYASGSLTKLDKPFFTAFVSVAE
;
A
#
# COMPACT_ATOMS: atom_id res chain seq x y z
N MET A 1 -18.76 -3.19 -28.66
CA MET A 1 -17.41 -3.77 -28.66
C MET A 1 -16.51 -2.76 -27.98
N VAL A 2 -16.29 -2.93 -26.67
CA VAL A 2 -15.40 -2.07 -25.90
C VAL A 2 -13.99 -2.63 -26.08
N ASN A 3 -13.07 -1.76 -26.48
CA ASN A 3 -11.69 -2.11 -26.78
C ASN A 3 -10.94 -2.26 -25.45
N THR A 4 -10.84 -3.49 -24.94
CA THR A 4 -10.05 -3.85 -23.76
C THR A 4 -8.57 -3.95 -24.14
N SER A 5 -7.94 -2.84 -24.52
CA SER A 5 -6.49 -2.78 -24.57
C SER A 5 -5.99 -2.52 -23.16
N VAL A 6 -5.83 -3.58 -22.37
CA VAL A 6 -5.01 -3.55 -21.17
C VAL A 6 -3.62 -3.13 -21.61
N ASN A 7 -3.16 -1.97 -21.11
CA ASN A 7 -1.83 -1.48 -21.40
C ASN A 7 -0.81 -2.39 -20.69
N THR A 8 -0.17 -3.30 -21.45
CA THR A 8 0.75 -4.33 -20.96
C THR A 8 2.19 -3.85 -20.77
N ASP A 9 2.44 -2.54 -20.83
CA ASP A 9 3.80 -1.98 -20.80
C ASP A 9 4.37 -1.76 -19.38
N ALA A 10 3.73 -2.32 -18.35
CA ALA A 10 4.34 -2.37 -17.01
C ALA A 10 5.40 -3.49 -16.98
N PRO A 11 6.59 -3.27 -16.38
CA PRO A 11 7.61 -4.30 -16.27
C PRO A 11 7.06 -5.51 -15.50
N VAL A 12 6.78 -6.57 -16.26
CA VAL A 12 6.36 -7.88 -15.75
C VAL A 12 7.54 -8.51 -15.03
N ARG A 13 7.30 -9.13 -13.88
CA ARG A 13 8.32 -9.90 -13.17
C ARG A 13 8.78 -11.05 -14.09
N ASP A 14 10.06 -11.08 -14.45
CA ASP A 14 10.66 -12.02 -15.44
C ASP A 14 10.67 -13.51 -15.03
N LYS A 15 10.16 -13.86 -13.84
CA LYS A 15 9.98 -15.25 -13.43
C LYS A 15 8.50 -15.62 -13.55
N PRO A 16 8.13 -16.56 -14.45
CA PRO A 16 6.75 -17.01 -14.54
C PRO A 16 6.33 -17.60 -13.20
N TYR A 17 5.11 -17.26 -12.77
CA TYR A 17 4.47 -17.96 -11.66
C TYR A 17 4.40 -19.47 -11.96
N SER A 18 4.18 -20.29 -10.93
CA SER A 18 3.94 -21.70 -11.17
C SER A 18 2.77 -21.87 -12.16
N GLU A 19 2.85 -22.85 -13.07
CA GLU A 19 1.77 -23.11 -14.04
C GLU A 19 0.40 -23.30 -13.36
N ALA A 20 0.40 -23.75 -12.10
CA ALA A 20 -0.81 -23.87 -11.29
C ALA A 20 -1.44 -22.51 -10.95
N LEU A 21 -0.63 -21.52 -10.53
CA LEU A 21 -1.10 -20.18 -10.22
C LEU A 21 -1.52 -19.43 -11.50
N GLU A 22 -0.80 -19.63 -12.61
CA GLU A 22 -1.18 -19.11 -13.93
C GLU A 22 -2.58 -19.59 -14.33
N ARG A 23 -2.87 -20.89 -14.19
CA ARG A 23 -4.20 -21.44 -14.46
C ARG A 23 -5.28 -20.93 -13.50
N GLU A 24 -4.92 -20.62 -12.25
CA GLU A 24 -5.85 -20.06 -11.28
C GLU A 24 -6.23 -18.62 -11.63
N ILE A 25 -5.24 -17.79 -11.97
CA ILE A 25 -5.47 -16.41 -12.46
C ILE A 25 -6.33 -16.44 -13.73
N GLU A 26 -5.99 -17.28 -14.70
CA GLU A 26 -6.77 -17.44 -15.93
C GLU A 26 -8.20 -17.90 -15.66
N LYS A 27 -8.38 -18.85 -14.74
CA LYS A 27 -9.70 -19.34 -14.34
C LYS A 27 -10.53 -18.26 -13.67
N GLU A 28 -9.94 -17.44 -12.80
CA GLU A 28 -10.63 -16.29 -12.20
C GLU A 28 -11.04 -15.27 -13.26
N LEU A 29 -10.11 -14.88 -14.14
CA LEU A 29 -10.37 -13.91 -15.20
C LEU A 29 -11.35 -14.43 -16.27
N ALA A 30 -11.37 -15.73 -16.52
CA ALA A 30 -12.31 -16.38 -17.45
C ALA A 30 -13.67 -16.69 -16.82
N GLY A 31 -13.78 -16.60 -15.49
CA GLY A 31 -15.04 -16.74 -14.78
C GLY A 31 -15.93 -15.50 -14.94
N ASP A 32 -17.21 -15.63 -14.58
CA ASP A 32 -18.11 -14.50 -14.44
C ASP A 32 -17.73 -13.70 -13.18
N LEU A 33 -16.67 -12.90 -13.27
CA LEU A 33 -16.34 -11.93 -12.22
C LEU A 33 -17.49 -10.93 -12.10
N ALA A 34 -17.87 -10.63 -10.87
CA ALA A 34 -18.95 -9.69 -10.61
C ALA A 34 -18.61 -8.32 -11.23
N GLN A 35 -19.47 -7.80 -12.10
CA GLN A 35 -19.29 -6.46 -12.68
C GLN A 35 -19.84 -5.36 -11.76
N THR A 36 -20.45 -5.77 -10.64
CA THR A 36 -21.09 -4.92 -9.64
C THR A 36 -20.62 -5.34 -8.26
N ARG A 37 -20.60 -4.39 -7.32
CA ARG A 37 -20.31 -4.68 -5.93
C ARG A 37 -21.34 -5.70 -5.38
N PRO A 38 -20.90 -6.77 -4.70
CA PRO A 38 -21.79 -7.70 -4.01
C PRO A 38 -22.59 -7.03 -2.88
N ASP A 39 -23.79 -7.53 -2.63
CA ASP A 39 -24.71 -6.99 -1.61
C ASP A 39 -24.39 -7.55 -0.21
N TYR A 40 -23.21 -7.20 0.32
CA TYR A 40 -22.81 -7.55 1.69
C TYR A 40 -22.91 -6.40 2.70
N LEU A 41 -22.96 -5.15 2.23
CA LEU A 41 -23.00 -3.95 3.06
C LEU A 41 -23.92 -2.93 2.41
N PRO A 42 -24.60 -2.06 3.19
CA PRO A 42 -25.48 -1.05 2.64
C PRO A 42 -24.77 -0.14 1.63
N GLU A 43 -25.41 0.12 0.49
CA GLU A 43 -24.87 1.00 -0.57
C GLU A 43 -24.44 2.38 -0.03
N ALA A 44 -25.19 2.90 0.95
CA ALA A 44 -24.89 4.16 1.61
C ALA A 44 -23.47 4.25 2.18
N MET A 45 -22.88 3.13 2.62
CA MET A 45 -21.50 3.09 3.17
C MET A 45 -20.45 3.50 2.14
N PHE A 46 -20.74 3.34 0.85
CA PHE A 46 -19.84 3.63 -0.26
C PHE A 46 -20.20 4.93 -0.98
N SER A 47 -21.20 5.67 -0.49
CA SER A 47 -21.76 6.85 -1.16
C SER A 47 -20.79 8.00 -1.39
N LEU A 48 -19.66 8.02 -0.69
CA LEU A 48 -18.61 9.03 -0.84
C LEU A 48 -17.46 8.56 -1.74
N LEU A 49 -17.43 7.29 -2.14
CA LEU A 49 -16.38 6.74 -3.00
C LEU A 49 -16.69 7.00 -4.48
N PRO A 50 -15.67 6.94 -5.36
CA PRO A 50 -15.91 6.88 -6.80
C PRO A 50 -16.84 5.73 -7.18
N ALA A 51 -17.47 5.86 -8.35
CA ALA A 51 -18.27 4.80 -8.94
C ALA A 51 -17.46 3.49 -9.00
N PHE A 52 -18.10 2.38 -8.67
CA PHE A 52 -17.45 1.07 -8.67
C PHE A 52 -17.10 0.67 -10.13
N PRO A 53 -15.81 0.44 -10.46
CA PRO A 53 -15.41 0.09 -11.83
C PRO A 53 -16.00 -1.26 -12.26
N GLN A 54 -16.42 -1.38 -13.52
CA GLN A 54 -17.01 -2.63 -14.04
C GLN A 54 -16.00 -3.78 -14.14
N ASP A 55 -14.72 -3.46 -14.34
CA ASP A 55 -13.59 -4.38 -14.43
C ASP A 55 -12.79 -4.47 -13.12
N PHE A 56 -13.33 -3.91 -12.03
CA PHE A 56 -12.64 -3.80 -10.74
C PHE A 56 -12.00 -5.12 -10.28
N TYR A 57 -12.76 -6.22 -10.30
CA TYR A 57 -12.26 -7.52 -9.85
C TYR A 57 -11.17 -8.09 -10.76
N SER A 58 -11.21 -7.79 -12.07
CA SER A 58 -10.15 -8.20 -12.99
C SER A 58 -8.85 -7.47 -12.66
N VAL A 59 -8.92 -6.14 -12.50
CA VAL A 59 -7.76 -5.32 -12.11
C VAL A 59 -7.20 -5.76 -10.76
N ARG A 60 -8.07 -6.00 -9.77
CA ARG A 60 -7.66 -6.49 -8.45
C ARG A 60 -6.97 -7.85 -8.53
N THR A 61 -7.50 -8.81 -9.29
CA THR A 61 -6.85 -10.12 -9.47
C THR A 61 -5.47 -9.95 -10.08
N LEU A 62 -5.31 -9.11 -11.11
CA LEU A 62 -4.01 -8.82 -11.72
C LEU A 62 -3.02 -8.14 -10.75
N VAL A 63 -3.48 -7.22 -9.91
CA VAL A 63 -2.66 -6.59 -8.86
C VAL A 63 -2.20 -7.62 -7.82
N ARG A 64 -3.13 -8.43 -7.30
CA ARG A 64 -2.82 -9.49 -6.31
C ARG A 64 -1.89 -10.56 -6.89
N ALA A 65 -2.01 -10.82 -8.18
CA ALA A 65 -1.13 -11.68 -8.94
C ALA A 65 0.18 -11.01 -9.38
N GLY A 66 0.49 -9.78 -8.92
CA GLY A 66 1.73 -9.09 -9.26
C GLY A 66 1.94 -8.82 -10.76
N ARG A 67 0.86 -8.81 -11.56
CA ARG A 67 0.89 -8.48 -13.00
C ARG A 67 0.70 -6.99 -13.25
N ILE A 68 0.07 -6.29 -12.31
CA ILE A 68 0.05 -4.83 -12.26
C ILE A 68 0.86 -4.43 -11.02
N THR A 69 2.05 -3.89 -11.25
CA THR A 69 3.00 -3.43 -10.22
C THR A 69 3.22 -1.92 -10.26
N ASP A 70 2.85 -1.29 -11.38
CA ASP A 70 2.94 0.15 -11.57
C ASP A 70 1.72 0.86 -10.96
N PHE A 71 1.76 1.09 -9.64
CA PHE A 71 0.69 1.80 -8.93
C PHE A 71 0.71 3.32 -9.14
N GLU A 72 1.71 3.86 -9.86
CA GLU A 72 1.68 5.25 -10.29
C GLU A 72 0.43 5.50 -11.14
N LYS A 73 0.24 4.61 -12.13
CA LYS A 73 -0.81 4.65 -13.14
C LYS A 73 -2.15 4.07 -12.69
N LEU A 74 -2.23 3.56 -11.46
CA LEU A 74 -3.48 3.02 -10.93
C LEU A 74 -4.42 4.17 -10.53
N GLU A 75 -5.56 4.22 -11.21
CA GLU A 75 -6.54 5.29 -11.03
C GLU A 75 -7.25 5.21 -9.65
N PRO A 76 -7.68 6.35 -9.07
CA PRO A 76 -8.32 6.40 -7.75
C PRO A 76 -9.55 5.51 -7.60
N GLU A 77 -10.31 5.31 -8.67
CA GLU A 77 -11.53 4.49 -8.65
C GLU A 77 -11.29 3.02 -8.28
N TYR A 78 -10.04 2.53 -8.37
CA TYR A 78 -9.64 1.20 -7.91
C TYR A 78 -9.18 1.22 -6.45
N TRP A 79 -8.10 1.95 -6.15
CA TRP A 79 -7.46 1.85 -4.83
C TRP A 79 -8.22 2.56 -3.70
N LEU A 80 -9.22 3.39 -4.02
CA LEU A 80 -10.15 3.93 -3.02
C LEU A 80 -11.23 2.93 -2.59
N GLN A 81 -11.44 1.85 -3.34
CA GLN A 81 -12.40 0.81 -2.97
C GLN A 81 -11.81 -0.04 -1.85
N PRO A 82 -12.53 -0.25 -0.73
CA PRO A 82 -12.02 -1.09 0.35
C PRO A 82 -11.78 -2.54 -0.12
N GLU A 83 -12.52 -3.01 -1.13
CA GLU A 83 -12.37 -4.30 -1.80
C GLU A 83 -11.00 -4.49 -2.46
N PHE A 84 -10.25 -3.41 -2.72
CA PHE A 84 -8.94 -3.48 -3.35
C PHE A 84 -7.94 -4.17 -2.42
N PHE A 85 -8.08 -3.91 -1.12
CA PHE A 85 -7.16 -4.36 -0.11
C PHE A 85 -7.35 -5.83 0.25
N PRO A 86 -6.28 -6.54 0.66
CA PRO A 86 -6.40 -7.89 1.17
C PRO A 86 -7.36 -7.99 2.37
N GLN A 87 -8.02 -9.13 2.49
CA GLN A 87 -8.89 -9.49 3.63
C GLN A 87 -10.12 -8.60 3.81
N PHE A 88 -10.48 -7.77 2.84
CA PHE A 88 -11.70 -6.97 2.94
C PHE A 88 -12.94 -7.85 3.09
N GLU A 89 -13.13 -8.82 2.20
CA GLU A 89 -14.30 -9.71 2.27
C GLU A 89 -14.26 -10.66 3.47
N ASP A 90 -13.09 -11.18 3.83
CA ASP A 90 -12.96 -12.20 4.88
C ASP A 90 -12.91 -11.62 6.30
N ILE A 91 -12.47 -10.37 6.46
CA ILE A 91 -12.30 -9.70 7.76
C ILE A 91 -13.09 -8.40 7.82
N GLY A 92 -12.93 -7.52 6.81
CA GLY A 92 -13.57 -6.21 6.78
C GLY A 92 -15.10 -6.28 6.80
N VAL A 93 -15.70 -7.05 5.90
CA VAL A 93 -17.16 -7.22 5.82
C VAL A 93 -17.74 -7.78 7.12
N PRO A 94 -17.24 -8.90 7.69
CA PRO A 94 -17.72 -9.40 8.98
C PRO A 94 -17.62 -8.38 10.12
N LEU A 95 -16.51 -7.63 10.19
CA LEU A 95 -16.33 -6.58 11.19
C LEU A 95 -17.35 -5.44 11.01
N LEU A 96 -17.63 -5.02 9.78
CA LEU A 96 -18.58 -3.94 9.51
C LEU A 96 -20.05 -4.36 9.72
N GLN A 97 -20.36 -5.63 9.47
CA GLN A 97 -21.69 -6.18 9.72
C GLN A 97 -21.97 -6.40 11.22
N ASN A 98 -20.95 -6.83 11.97
CA ASN A 98 -21.07 -7.15 13.39
C ASN A 98 -19.91 -6.54 14.18
N PRO A 99 -19.89 -5.21 14.35
CA PRO A 99 -18.72 -4.59 14.90
C PRO A 99 -18.65 -4.85 16.43
N PRO A 100 -17.45 -5.09 17.00
CA PRO A 100 -17.28 -5.58 18.38
C PRO A 100 -17.55 -4.50 19.44
N GLU A 101 -18.46 -4.74 20.39
CA GLU A 101 -18.90 -3.72 21.39
C GLU A 101 -17.76 -3.02 22.17
N ASP A 102 -16.59 -3.65 22.33
CA ASP A 102 -15.45 -3.16 23.11
C ASP A 102 -14.34 -2.46 22.28
N ARG A 103 -14.42 -2.45 20.95
CA ARG A 103 -13.35 -1.96 20.06
C ARG A 103 -13.82 -1.06 18.90
N TRP A 104 -14.99 -0.43 19.00
CA TRP A 104 -15.45 0.53 17.99
C TRP A 104 -14.70 1.86 18.08
N GLY A 105 -14.48 2.49 16.92
CA GLY A 105 -13.87 3.81 16.83
C GLY A 105 -12.38 3.84 17.17
N ALA A 106 -11.75 2.67 17.33
CA ALA A 106 -10.34 2.57 17.65
C ALA A 106 -9.47 2.99 16.45
N PHE A 107 -8.42 3.75 16.77
CA PHE A 107 -7.31 4.08 15.87
C PHE A 107 -6.75 2.80 15.19
N GLY A 108 -6.35 2.92 13.94
CA GLY A 108 -5.76 1.83 13.17
C GLY A 108 -5.49 2.23 11.74
N MET A 109 -4.30 1.89 11.27
CA MET A 109 -3.90 2.09 9.88
C MET A 109 -3.18 0.87 9.35
N ALA A 110 -3.14 0.75 8.02
CA ALA A 110 -2.41 -0.31 7.33
C ALA A 110 -1.89 0.21 6.00
N SER A 111 -0.95 -0.53 5.43
CA SER A 111 -0.37 -0.24 4.12
C SER A 111 -0.61 -1.38 3.13
N TYR A 112 -0.63 -1.06 1.85
CA TYR A 112 -0.62 -2.05 0.78
C TYR A 112 0.03 -1.49 -0.49
N PRO A 113 0.95 -2.22 -1.14
CA PRO A 113 1.67 -3.35 -0.58
C PRO A 113 2.54 -2.87 0.58
N ALA A 114 2.83 -3.76 1.53
CA ALA A 114 3.78 -3.45 2.60
C ALA A 114 5.25 -3.61 2.17
N GLU A 115 5.49 -4.26 1.03
CA GLU A 115 6.82 -4.52 0.50
C GLU A 115 6.85 -4.31 -1.02
N SER A 116 7.99 -3.86 -1.54
CA SER A 116 8.25 -3.78 -2.97
C SER A 116 9.71 -4.11 -3.26
N ILE A 117 9.96 -4.70 -4.42
CA ILE A 117 11.30 -5.10 -4.87
C ILE A 117 11.56 -4.41 -6.20
N GLY A 118 12.74 -3.82 -6.36
CA GLY A 118 13.16 -3.27 -7.63
C GLY A 118 14.68 -3.28 -7.81
N THR A 119 15.10 -3.13 -9.06
CA THR A 119 16.50 -3.05 -9.46
C THR A 119 16.77 -1.68 -10.05
N ILE A 120 17.93 -1.12 -9.75
CA ILE A 120 18.31 0.23 -10.12
C ILE A 120 19.81 0.30 -10.38
N ALA A 121 20.22 1.05 -11.41
CA ALA A 121 21.63 1.34 -11.66
C ALA A 121 22.13 2.50 -10.80
N LYS A 122 23.44 2.64 -10.68
CA LYS A 122 24.03 3.78 -9.97
C LYS A 122 23.70 5.10 -10.66
N GLY A 123 23.48 6.16 -9.88
CA GLY A 123 23.11 7.48 -10.39
C GLY A 123 21.66 7.63 -10.82
N GLU A 124 20.87 6.55 -10.85
CA GLU A 124 19.47 6.57 -11.28
C GLU A 124 18.49 6.78 -10.11
N THR A 125 17.21 6.97 -10.47
CA THR A 125 16.08 7.08 -9.54
C THR A 125 15.02 6.03 -9.86
N LEU A 126 14.58 5.31 -8.81
CA LEU A 126 13.51 4.33 -8.86
C LEU A 126 12.37 4.83 -7.97
N SER A 127 11.13 4.67 -8.45
CA SER A 127 9.95 5.09 -7.71
C SER A 127 9.11 3.88 -7.32
N PHE A 128 8.74 3.81 -6.04
CA PHE A 128 7.73 2.89 -5.55
C PHE A 128 6.48 3.67 -5.15
N TYR A 129 5.33 3.03 -5.32
CA TYR A 129 4.03 3.59 -4.93
C TYR A 129 3.34 2.57 -4.02
N PHE A 130 2.78 3.04 -2.91
CA PHE A 130 1.97 2.22 -2.02
C PHE A 130 0.82 3.03 -1.44
N PHE A 131 -0.12 2.36 -0.78
CA PHE A 131 -1.31 2.96 -0.22
C PHE A 131 -1.26 2.86 1.29
N MET A 132 -1.44 3.98 1.99
CA MET A 132 -1.71 4.02 3.44
C MET A 132 -3.20 4.21 3.64
N LYS A 133 -3.83 3.44 4.53
CA LYS A 133 -5.28 3.52 4.76
C LYS A 133 -5.65 3.45 6.23
N SER A 134 -6.78 4.06 6.58
CA SER A 134 -7.48 3.78 7.83
C SER A 134 -8.01 2.34 7.82
N ASN A 135 -7.94 1.65 8.95
CA ASN A 135 -8.55 0.34 9.10
C ASN A 135 -10.09 0.42 9.14
N TYR A 136 -10.72 -0.75 9.04
CA TYR A 136 -12.17 -0.88 9.19
C TYR A 136 -12.59 -0.43 10.59
N LEU A 137 -13.77 0.16 10.73
CA LEU A 137 -14.33 0.65 12.01
C LEU A 137 -13.64 1.86 12.64
N VAL A 138 -12.66 2.47 11.96
CA VAL A 138 -12.03 3.71 12.42
C VAL A 138 -13.00 4.88 12.24
N GLU A 139 -13.29 5.57 13.34
CA GLU A 139 -14.15 6.78 13.39
C GLU A 139 -13.34 8.08 13.54
N THR A 140 -12.04 7.97 13.79
CA THR A 140 -11.14 9.09 14.06
C THR A 140 -10.35 9.50 12.81
N TYR A 141 -10.07 10.79 12.70
CA TYR A 141 -9.07 11.32 11.78
C TYR A 141 -7.69 11.01 12.33
N GLN A 142 -6.79 10.52 11.49
CA GLN A 142 -5.48 10.05 11.91
C GLN A 142 -4.38 10.83 11.21
N GLY A 143 -3.66 11.66 11.96
CA GLY A 143 -2.51 12.40 11.43
C GLY A 143 -1.31 11.46 11.29
N VAL A 144 -0.69 11.39 10.13
CA VAL A 144 0.41 10.48 9.84
C VAL A 144 1.59 11.28 9.32
N GLN A 145 2.77 11.03 9.89
CA GLN A 145 4.05 11.41 9.31
C GLN A 145 4.86 10.14 9.08
N LEU A 146 5.37 9.97 7.87
CA LEU A 146 6.30 8.89 7.52
C LEU A 146 7.73 9.35 7.79
N SER A 147 8.52 8.42 8.31
CA SER A 147 9.95 8.57 8.55
C SER A 147 10.71 7.43 7.92
N LEU A 148 11.90 7.77 7.42
CA LEU A 148 12.84 6.84 6.81
C LEU A 148 13.68 6.14 7.88
N ASP A 149 13.86 4.83 7.72
CA ASP A 149 14.80 4.04 8.51
C ASP A 149 15.60 3.08 7.61
N PHE A 150 16.80 2.74 8.06
CA PHE A 150 17.73 1.84 7.37
C PHE A 150 18.12 0.71 8.33
N PRO A 151 17.31 -0.35 8.44
CA PRO A 151 17.55 -1.41 9.40
C PRO A 151 18.85 -2.15 9.05
N ALA A 152 19.62 -2.57 10.07
CA ALA A 152 20.82 -3.36 9.85
C ALA A 152 20.51 -4.73 9.20
N THR A 153 19.31 -5.25 9.44
CA THR A 153 18.81 -6.50 8.85
C THR A 153 17.35 -6.36 8.48
N ALA A 154 16.98 -6.82 7.29
CA ALA A 154 15.59 -6.92 6.84
C ALA A 154 15.34 -8.26 6.17
N GLN A 155 14.14 -8.81 6.38
CA GLN A 155 13.71 -10.07 5.78
C GLN A 155 12.55 -9.82 4.84
N VAL A 156 12.64 -10.36 3.62
CA VAL A 156 11.56 -10.31 2.63
C VAL A 156 10.42 -11.24 3.06
N SER A 157 9.17 -10.83 2.87
CA SER A 157 8.01 -11.67 3.18
C SER A 157 7.99 -12.99 2.42
N THR A 158 7.27 -13.96 2.99
CA THR A 158 7.16 -15.31 2.44
C THR A 158 6.57 -15.28 1.03
N GLY A 159 7.25 -15.90 0.06
CA GLY A 159 6.83 -15.95 -1.34
C GLY A 159 7.47 -14.88 -2.24
N LEU A 160 8.26 -13.98 -1.67
CA LEU A 160 9.10 -13.04 -2.42
C LEU A 160 10.59 -13.44 -2.30
N GLU A 161 11.35 -13.12 -3.34
CA GLU A 161 12.79 -13.38 -3.45
C GLU A 161 13.44 -12.19 -4.16
N LEU A 162 14.63 -11.83 -3.69
CA LEU A 162 15.49 -10.85 -4.35
C LEU A 162 16.08 -11.43 -5.64
N PRO A 163 16.63 -10.60 -6.55
CA PRO A 163 17.18 -11.06 -7.82
C PRO A 163 18.24 -12.15 -7.68
N ASP A 164 19.04 -12.12 -6.61
CA ASP A 164 20.05 -13.14 -6.29
C ASP A 164 19.50 -14.38 -5.56
N GLY A 165 18.20 -14.44 -5.32
CA GLY A 165 17.52 -15.52 -4.58
C GLY A 165 17.60 -15.40 -3.06
N SER A 166 18.25 -14.35 -2.53
CA SER A 166 18.29 -14.10 -1.08
C SER A 166 16.93 -13.65 -0.55
N LYS A 167 16.73 -13.88 0.75
CA LYS A 167 15.51 -13.52 1.51
C LYS A 167 15.82 -12.59 2.68
N VAL A 168 17.09 -12.32 2.92
CA VAL A 168 17.59 -11.50 4.01
C VAL A 168 18.60 -10.52 3.42
N VAL A 169 18.45 -9.26 3.80
CA VAL A 169 19.40 -8.19 3.54
C VAL A 169 20.12 -7.88 4.83
N GLU A 170 21.45 -7.91 4.80
CA GLU A 170 22.32 -7.40 5.85
C GLU A 170 23.06 -6.18 5.29
N GLN A 171 23.04 -5.07 6.01
CA GLN A 171 23.51 -3.80 5.49
C GLN A 171 24.08 -2.90 6.60
N ASP A 172 25.00 -2.01 6.22
CA ASP A 172 25.60 -1.04 7.12
C ASP A 172 25.85 0.29 6.39
N GLU A 173 25.78 1.40 7.14
CA GLU A 173 26.00 2.78 6.67
C GLU A 173 25.19 3.17 5.41
N VAL A 174 24.00 2.58 5.21
CA VAL A 174 23.21 2.70 3.97
C VAL A 174 22.75 4.13 3.69
N ALA A 175 22.45 4.92 4.72
CA ALA A 175 21.97 6.30 4.58
C ALA A 175 22.91 7.19 3.74
N LYS A 176 24.20 6.84 3.62
CA LYS A 176 25.13 7.62 2.80
C LYS A 176 25.01 7.35 1.30
N TYR A 177 24.36 6.27 0.88
CA TYR A 177 24.28 5.83 -0.52
C TYR A 177 22.97 6.18 -1.23
N PHE A 178 21.94 6.60 -0.50
CA PHE A 178 20.61 6.83 -1.04
C PHE A 178 20.10 8.23 -0.67
N ASP A 179 19.49 8.93 -1.64
CA ASP A 179 18.60 10.06 -1.39
C ASP A 179 17.16 9.58 -1.57
N VAL A 180 16.35 9.68 -0.51
CA VAL A 180 14.98 9.15 -0.48
C VAL A 180 14.01 10.29 -0.23
N ARG A 181 13.04 10.45 -1.14
CA ARG A 181 11.96 11.44 -1.03
C ARG A 181 10.63 10.73 -0.95
N ILE A 182 9.80 11.17 0.00
CA ILE A 182 8.47 10.62 0.26
C ILE A 182 7.44 11.70 -0.06
N SER A 183 6.39 11.36 -0.79
CA SER A 183 5.33 12.32 -1.13
C SER A 183 3.94 11.68 -1.16
N PRO A 184 2.97 12.18 -0.38
CA PRO A 184 3.17 13.05 0.78
C PRO A 184 3.91 12.31 1.91
N ASP A 185 4.70 13.03 2.70
CA ASP A 185 5.36 12.50 3.90
C ASP A 185 4.55 12.78 5.17
N ALA A 186 3.75 13.85 5.19
CA ALA A 186 2.76 14.16 6.22
C ALA A 186 1.34 14.24 5.61
N PHE A 187 0.37 13.55 6.19
CA PHE A 187 -1.01 13.54 5.69
C PHE A 187 -2.03 13.16 6.76
N LEU A 188 -3.31 13.43 6.47
CA LEU A 188 -4.43 13.05 7.32
C LEU A 188 -5.19 11.90 6.67
N LEU A 189 -5.36 10.80 7.40
CA LEU A 189 -6.28 9.73 7.01
C LEU A 189 -7.66 10.01 7.60
N GLU A 190 -8.68 10.01 6.74
CA GLU A 190 -10.07 10.12 7.18
C GLU A 190 -10.58 8.82 7.81
N PRO A 191 -11.65 8.91 8.63
CA PRO A 191 -12.39 7.75 9.10
C PRO A 191 -12.90 6.85 7.96
N ASN A 192 -12.95 5.54 8.20
CA ASN A 192 -13.56 4.55 7.32
C ASN A 192 -14.86 3.95 7.90
N TYR A 193 -15.41 4.57 8.95
CA TYR A 193 -16.68 4.20 9.54
C TYR A 193 -17.43 5.45 10.04
N PRO A 194 -18.77 5.52 9.89
CA PRO A 194 -19.66 4.53 9.25
C PRO A 194 -19.65 4.54 7.71
N LEU A 195 -18.96 5.51 7.10
CA LEU A 195 -18.83 5.64 5.65
C LEU A 195 -17.35 5.52 5.28
N PHE A 196 -17.07 4.88 4.15
CA PHE A 196 -15.74 4.96 3.54
C PHE A 196 -15.57 6.33 2.92
N ARG A 197 -14.49 7.02 3.29
CA ARG A 197 -14.21 8.38 2.82
C ARG A 197 -13.07 8.38 1.80
N PRO A 198 -13.08 9.29 0.82
CA PRO A 198 -12.01 9.38 -0.19
C PRO A 198 -10.61 9.51 0.40
N ASN A 199 -10.42 10.30 1.46
CA ASN A 199 -9.09 10.44 2.08
C ASN A 199 -8.84 9.42 3.19
N GLY A 200 -9.70 8.40 3.33
CA GLY A 200 -9.46 7.23 4.18
C GLY A 200 -8.35 6.32 3.64
N THR A 201 -7.87 6.60 2.42
CA THR A 201 -6.69 6.01 1.80
C THR A 201 -5.87 7.11 1.12
N GLN A 202 -4.55 7.06 1.25
CA GLN A 202 -3.59 7.95 0.60
C GLN A 202 -2.61 7.14 -0.25
N LYS A 203 -2.40 7.56 -1.51
CA LYS A 203 -1.33 7.03 -2.36
C LYS A 203 -0.03 7.76 -2.04
N ILE A 204 1.01 7.01 -1.68
CA ILE A 204 2.32 7.50 -1.27
C ILE A 204 3.35 7.11 -2.32
N ALA A 205 4.13 8.09 -2.77
CA ALA A 205 5.27 7.91 -3.65
C ALA A 205 6.58 7.90 -2.85
N VAL A 206 7.46 6.96 -3.16
CA VAL A 206 8.80 6.83 -2.58
C VAL A 206 9.81 6.86 -3.71
N HIS A 207 10.51 7.98 -3.87
CA HIS A 207 11.55 8.15 -4.88
C HIS A 207 12.91 7.89 -4.26
N ILE A 208 13.62 6.88 -4.76
CA ILE A 208 14.90 6.43 -4.26
C ILE A 208 15.96 6.68 -5.33
N THR A 209 16.88 7.59 -5.04
CA THR A 209 18.02 7.89 -5.92
C THR A 209 19.28 7.25 -5.36
N VAL A 210 19.97 6.46 -6.19
CA VAL A 210 21.21 5.77 -5.82
C VAL A 210 22.40 6.63 -6.18
N LYS A 211 23.32 6.84 -5.23
CA LYS A 211 24.56 7.58 -5.49
C LYS A 211 25.54 6.76 -6.32
N GLU A 212 26.36 7.44 -7.10
CA GLU A 212 27.38 6.84 -7.99
C GLU A 212 28.40 5.95 -7.25
N ASP A 213 28.67 6.24 -5.98
CA ASP A 213 29.61 5.51 -5.13
C ASP A 213 28.95 4.37 -4.33
N ALA A 214 27.66 4.10 -4.54
CA ALA A 214 26.97 3.00 -3.90
C ALA A 214 27.61 1.65 -4.30
N PRO A 215 27.92 0.76 -3.33
CA PRO A 215 28.29 -0.61 -3.63
C PRO A 215 27.16 -1.35 -4.36
N LEU A 216 27.54 -2.34 -5.17
CA LEU A 216 26.57 -3.27 -5.72
C LEU A 216 26.05 -4.18 -4.60
N GLY A 217 24.76 -4.51 -4.63
CA GLY A 217 24.15 -5.37 -3.63
C GLY A 217 22.68 -5.09 -3.40
N ASN A 218 22.10 -5.82 -2.45
CA ASN A 218 20.72 -5.62 -2.03
C ASN A 218 20.66 -4.73 -0.79
N TYR A 219 19.69 -3.85 -0.77
CA TYR A 219 19.45 -2.89 0.31
C TYR A 219 17.97 -2.92 0.69
N ALA A 220 17.68 -2.59 1.94
CA ALA A 220 16.35 -2.46 2.50
C ALA A 220 16.18 -1.05 3.05
N ILE A 221 15.13 -0.39 2.59
CA ILE A 221 14.75 0.97 2.98
C ILE A 221 13.34 0.86 3.57
N THR A 222 13.19 1.22 4.84
CA THR A 222 11.92 1.06 5.55
C THR A 222 11.29 2.42 5.85
N LEU A 223 9.96 2.45 5.81
CA LEU A 223 9.16 3.58 6.25
C LEU A 223 8.30 3.18 7.44
N ASP A 224 8.35 4.00 8.48
CA ASP A 224 7.53 3.87 9.68
C ASP A 224 6.89 5.21 10.02
N THR A 225 5.90 5.19 10.89
CA THR A 225 5.25 6.40 11.38
C THR A 225 6.07 7.08 12.48
N THR A 226 6.07 8.40 12.46
CA THR A 226 6.67 9.25 13.51
C THR A 226 5.69 10.34 13.93
N LYS A 227 6.11 11.20 14.87
CA LYS A 227 5.33 12.35 15.31
C LYS A 227 5.09 13.29 14.13
N VAL A 228 3.83 13.67 13.93
CA VAL A 228 3.43 14.70 12.97
C VAL A 228 4.08 16.05 13.33
N PRO A 229 4.47 16.88 12.34
CA PRO A 229 4.93 18.24 12.59
C PRO A 229 3.95 19.03 13.47
N GLU A 230 4.47 19.77 14.46
CA GLU A 230 3.64 20.42 15.49
C GLU A 230 2.61 21.39 14.93
N GLU A 231 2.91 22.03 13.81
CA GLU A 231 2.00 22.92 13.09
C GLU A 231 0.78 22.16 12.55
N LEU A 232 1.00 21.02 11.89
CA LEU A 232 -0.08 20.17 11.36
C LEU A 232 -0.87 19.50 12.48
N GLU A 233 -0.17 19.01 13.51
CA GLU A 233 -0.79 18.42 14.70
C GLU A 233 -1.75 19.44 15.36
N SER A 234 -1.32 20.68 15.55
CA SER A 234 -2.14 21.73 16.16
C SER A 234 -3.35 22.08 15.28
N LEU A 235 -3.14 22.18 13.96
CA LEU A 235 -4.20 22.46 13.00
C LEU A 235 -5.27 21.37 13.03
N TRP A 236 -4.87 20.10 12.95
CA TRP A 236 -5.82 18.97 12.93
C TRP A 236 -6.49 18.76 14.28
N MET A 237 -5.80 19.00 15.39
CA MET A 237 -6.41 19.00 16.72
C MET A 237 -7.48 20.09 16.86
N GLU A 238 -7.24 21.29 16.32
CA GLU A 238 -8.23 22.37 16.36
C GLU A 238 -9.44 22.07 15.47
N GLU A 239 -9.20 21.56 14.26
CA GLU A 239 -10.25 21.27 13.29
C GLU A 239 -11.15 20.10 13.69
N TYR A 240 -10.57 18.99 14.16
CA TYR A 240 -11.29 17.74 14.42
C TYR A 240 -11.52 17.45 15.91
N LEU A 241 -10.95 18.26 16.80
CA LEU A 241 -11.14 18.21 18.24
C LEU A 241 -10.93 16.79 18.79
N THR A 242 -11.93 16.23 19.47
CA THR A 242 -11.88 14.90 20.09
C THR A 242 -11.96 13.75 19.08
N LYS A 243 -12.08 14.04 17.78
CA LYS A 243 -12.09 13.03 16.71
C LYS A 243 -10.73 12.86 16.04
N TYR A 244 -9.71 13.57 16.50
CA TYR A 244 -8.35 13.45 16.01
C TYR A 244 -7.51 12.49 16.87
N ALA A 245 -6.65 11.72 16.22
CA ALA A 245 -5.60 10.93 16.84
C ALA A 245 -4.29 11.08 16.07
N SER A 246 -3.17 11.22 16.80
CA SER A 246 -1.84 11.27 16.19
C SER A 246 -1.33 9.86 15.91
N GLY A 247 -0.79 9.65 14.72
CA GLY A 247 -0.31 8.37 14.20
C GLY A 247 0.90 7.79 14.91
N SER A 248 1.62 8.60 15.69
CA SER A 248 2.86 8.21 16.36
C SER A 248 2.69 7.31 17.59
N LEU A 249 1.46 6.89 17.91
CA LEU A 249 1.15 6.25 19.19
C LEU A 249 1.50 4.76 19.27
N THR A 250 1.92 4.11 18.17
CA THR A 250 2.29 2.70 18.21
C THR A 250 3.26 2.33 17.09
N LYS A 251 4.53 2.08 17.43
CA LYS A 251 5.46 1.41 16.52
C LYS A 251 4.99 -0.04 16.40
N LEU A 252 4.63 -0.48 15.20
CA LEU A 252 4.32 -1.88 14.94
C LEU A 252 5.62 -2.71 14.94
N ASP A 253 5.50 -4.02 15.18
CA ASP A 253 6.65 -4.94 15.08
C ASP A 253 7.26 -4.98 13.66
N LYS A 254 6.53 -4.44 12.67
CA LYS A 254 6.95 -4.34 11.27
C LYS A 254 6.78 -2.91 10.76
N PRO A 255 7.68 -2.44 9.87
CA PRO A 255 7.49 -1.15 9.20
C PRO A 255 6.23 -1.17 8.34
N PHE A 256 5.67 0.02 8.09
CA PHE A 256 4.52 0.16 7.20
C PHE A 256 4.91 -0.12 5.74
N PHE A 257 6.12 0.23 5.33
CA PHE A 257 6.58 -0.10 3.99
C PHE A 257 8.06 -0.47 3.98
N THR A 258 8.42 -1.46 3.16
CA THR A 258 9.83 -1.82 2.90
C THR A 258 10.09 -1.86 1.40
N ALA A 259 10.97 -1.00 0.93
CA ALA A 259 11.55 -1.10 -0.41
C ALA A 259 12.84 -1.94 -0.33
N PHE A 260 12.85 -3.05 -1.04
CA PHE A 260 14.07 -3.81 -1.30
C PHE A 260 14.63 -3.39 -2.66
N VAL A 261 15.87 -2.91 -2.65
CA VAL A 261 16.52 -2.30 -3.80
C VAL A 261 17.79 -3.06 -4.12
N SER A 262 17.87 -3.62 -5.32
CA SER A 262 19.09 -4.23 -5.86
C SER A 262 19.84 -3.21 -6.70
N VAL A 263 21.01 -2.79 -6.23
CA VAL A 263 21.90 -1.89 -6.97
C VAL A 263 22.73 -2.73 -7.95
N ALA A 264 22.54 -2.46 -9.24
CA ALA A 264 23.25 -3.10 -10.34
C ALA A 264 24.21 -2.10 -11.03
N GLU A 265 25.03 -2.60 -11.95
CA GLU A 265 25.91 -1.77 -12.79
C GLU A 265 25.13 -0.80 -13.68
#